data_AF-A0A7K0ZRP4-F1
#
_entry.id   AF-A0A7K0ZRP4-F1
#
_cell.length_a   1.000
_cell.length_b   1.000
_cell.length_c   1.000
_cell.angle_alpha   90.00
_cell.angle_beta   90.00
_cell.angle_gamma   90.00
#
_symmetry.space_group_name_H-M   'P 1'
#
loop_
_entity.id
_entity.type
_entity.pdbx_description
1 polymer ?
#
loop_
_entity_poly.entity_id
_entity_poly.type
_entity_poly.pdbx_seq_one_letter_code
_entity_poly.pdbx_strand_id
1 'polypeptide(L)'
;MIGVLKSELFKLRTTRATKIVVLSAILLPAIIFTLTSIFAFGNGKAGDSLIAMVGNFTPLTALLLGVVGVLCSTQEYSQGTIRITLVATPNRVKVLLAKMLTMIIVSICSAAVLLVLCLVPSQFILQSRDVTFDVIGQDLRVLFSAIILMSLIAQLGLSLGLIFKSSPGAISALLIWPTILEGMVFGLLSLAFKDSNVIRFAPIQGNGFQLVSPFFNPGQNTWLTSLVYFSGFVSVFIALGSTLFSRRDA
;
A
#
# COMPACT_ATOMS: atom_id res chain seq x y z
N MET A 1 15.93 -13.63 16.96
CA MET A 1 15.12 -12.91 15.94
C MET A 1 15.14 -11.40 16.15
N ILE A 2 15.06 -10.90 17.39
CA ILE A 2 15.09 -9.45 17.72
C ILE A 2 16.31 -8.72 17.12
N GLY A 3 17.51 -9.32 17.14
CA GLY A 3 18.71 -8.72 16.54
C GLY A 3 18.63 -8.51 15.03
N VAL A 4 18.01 -9.44 14.30
CA VAL A 4 17.82 -9.35 12.84
C VAL A 4 16.79 -8.26 12.50
N LEU A 5 15.70 -8.19 13.26
CA LEU A 5 14.69 -7.13 13.15
C LEU A 5 15.30 -5.73 13.38
N LYS A 6 16.11 -5.57 14.43
CA LYS A 6 16.81 -4.30 14.68
C LYS A 6 17.75 -3.92 13.54
N SER A 7 18.45 -4.89 12.95
CA SER A 7 19.31 -4.67 11.79
C SER A 7 18.52 -4.21 10.56
N GLU A 8 17.41 -4.87 10.23
CA GLU A 8 16.56 -4.47 9.10
C GLU A 8 15.95 -3.07 9.31
N LEU A 9 15.49 -2.75 10.51
CA LEU A 9 15.00 -1.41 10.85
C LEU A 9 16.10 -0.36 10.73
N PHE A 10 17.32 -0.68 11.17
CA PHE A 10 18.45 0.23 11.05
C PHE A 10 18.81 0.48 9.58
N LYS A 11 18.79 -0.54 8.71
CA LYS A 11 19.01 -0.38 7.26
C LYS A 11 17.98 0.54 6.63
N LEU A 12 16.68 0.28 6.85
CA LEU A 12 15.62 1.13 6.31
C LEU A 12 15.72 2.57 6.81
N ARG A 13 16.12 2.76 8.07
CA ARG A 13 16.33 4.06 8.68
C ARG A 13 17.64 4.73 8.28
N THR A 14 18.61 4.06 7.66
CA THR A 14 19.90 4.67 7.30
C THR A 14 20.02 4.94 5.81
N THR A 15 19.34 4.16 4.95
CA THR A 15 19.38 4.38 3.50
C THR A 15 18.66 5.67 3.10
N ARG A 16 19.40 6.62 2.52
CA ARG A 16 18.86 7.93 2.08
C ARG A 16 17.68 7.78 1.12
N ALA A 17 17.78 6.87 0.14
CA ALA A 17 16.72 6.62 -0.82
C ALA A 17 15.41 6.16 -0.14
N THR A 18 15.50 5.23 0.83
CA THR A 18 14.34 4.76 1.57
C THR A 18 13.70 5.87 2.41
N LYS A 19 14.52 6.72 3.06
CA LYS A 19 13.99 7.89 3.78
C LYS A 19 13.25 8.84 2.87
N ILE A 20 13.84 9.18 1.73
CA ILE A 20 13.25 10.12 0.78
C ILE A 20 11.92 9.57 0.25
N VAL A 21 11.86 8.28 -0.09
CA VAL A 21 10.63 7.65 -0.61
C VAL A 21 9.57 7.51 0.49
N VAL A 22 9.93 7.16 1.73
CA VAL A 22 8.96 7.12 2.84
C VAL A 22 8.45 8.52 3.16
N LEU A 23 9.33 9.52 3.21
CA LEU A 23 8.94 10.91 3.44
C LEU A 23 8.06 11.44 2.31
N SER A 24 8.39 11.16 1.05
CA SER A 24 7.56 11.58 -0.08
C SER A 24 6.21 10.86 -0.10
N ALA A 25 6.19 9.56 0.24
CA ALA A 25 4.96 8.78 0.38
C ALA A 25 4.01 9.32 1.45
N ILE A 26 4.55 9.98 2.48
CA ILE A 26 3.77 10.58 3.56
C ILE A 26 3.41 12.03 3.25
N LEU A 27 4.40 12.85 2.91
CA LEU A 27 4.25 14.30 2.77
C LEU A 27 3.47 14.69 1.53
N LEU A 28 3.75 14.08 0.37
CA LEU A 28 3.10 14.47 -0.88
C LEU A 28 1.57 14.28 -0.77
N PRO A 29 1.07 13.12 -0.30
CA PRO A 29 -0.36 12.91 -0.19
C PRO A 29 -1.00 13.73 0.93
N ALA A 30 -0.29 13.96 2.05
CA ALA A 30 -0.78 14.86 3.11
C ALA A 30 -0.91 16.31 2.62
N ILE A 31 0.04 16.80 1.82
CA ILE A 31 -0.04 18.14 1.21
C ILE A 31 -1.22 18.21 0.25
N ILE A 32 -1.39 17.21 -0.64
CA ILE A 32 -2.53 17.21 -1.57
C ILE A 32 -3.86 17.17 -0.79
N PHE A 33 -3.94 16.36 0.26
CA PHE A 33 -5.15 16.22 1.08
C PHE A 33 -5.52 17.54 1.77
N THR A 34 -4.55 18.20 2.38
CA THR A 34 -4.75 19.49 3.06
C THR A 34 -5.12 20.60 2.08
N LEU A 35 -4.43 20.70 0.93
CA LEU A 35 -4.79 21.64 -0.14
C LEU A 35 -6.22 21.41 -0.64
N THR A 36 -6.58 20.15 -0.90
CA THR A 36 -7.94 19.85 -1.36
C THR A 36 -8.97 20.20 -0.29
N SER A 37 -8.64 20.01 0.99
CA SER A 37 -9.52 20.41 2.09
C SER A 37 -9.75 21.92 2.17
N ILE A 38 -8.72 22.71 1.86
CA ILE A 38 -8.82 24.18 1.80
C ILE A 38 -9.70 24.62 0.64
N PHE A 39 -9.44 24.10 -0.57
CA PHE A 39 -10.06 24.62 -1.80
C PHE A 39 -11.40 23.96 -2.15
N ALA A 40 -11.63 22.69 -1.82
CA ALA A 40 -12.81 21.95 -2.28
C ALA A 40 -14.01 22.06 -1.31
N PHE A 41 -13.79 22.22 0.00
CA PHE A 41 -14.87 22.23 1.00
C PHE A 41 -15.57 23.59 1.21
N GLY A 42 -15.52 24.49 0.22
CA GLY A 42 -16.20 25.78 0.29
C GLY A 42 -17.74 25.70 0.22
N ASN A 43 -18.31 24.56 -0.19
CA ASN A 43 -19.72 24.44 -0.59
C ASN A 43 -20.62 23.59 0.36
N GLY A 44 -20.29 23.49 1.65
CA GLY A 44 -21.26 23.07 2.69
C GLY A 44 -21.63 21.58 2.79
N LYS A 45 -20.92 20.66 2.10
CA LYS A 45 -21.07 19.20 2.26
C LYS A 45 -19.72 18.57 2.61
N ALA A 46 -19.21 18.81 3.82
CA ALA A 46 -17.80 18.51 4.13
C ALA A 46 -17.56 17.21 4.94
N GLY A 47 -18.58 16.65 5.62
CA GLY A 47 -18.44 15.46 6.46
C GLY A 47 -18.19 14.17 5.67
N ASP A 48 -19.17 13.74 4.86
CA ASP A 48 -19.07 12.55 3.99
C ASP A 48 -17.90 12.62 3.02
N SER A 49 -17.46 13.83 2.68
CA SER A 49 -16.40 14.04 1.72
C SER A 49 -15.00 13.80 2.27
N LEU A 50 -14.74 13.93 3.58
CA LEU A 50 -13.40 13.69 4.16
C LEU A 50 -13.00 12.22 4.08
N ILE A 51 -13.88 11.31 4.47
CA ILE A 51 -13.62 9.85 4.36
C ILE A 51 -13.51 9.45 2.89
N ALA A 52 -14.36 10.02 2.02
CA ALA A 52 -14.24 9.79 0.59
C ALA A 52 -12.90 10.26 0.02
N MET A 53 -12.35 11.37 0.51
CA MET A 53 -11.00 11.80 0.15
C MET A 53 -9.96 10.79 0.60
N VAL A 54 -10.05 10.28 1.84
CA VAL A 54 -9.11 9.27 2.35
C VAL A 54 -9.15 8.05 1.43
N GLY A 55 -10.35 7.59 1.07
CA GLY A 55 -10.55 6.50 0.12
C GLY A 55 -9.89 6.77 -1.24
N ASN A 56 -10.06 7.97 -1.79
CA ASN A 56 -9.53 8.34 -3.10
C ASN A 56 -8.00 8.48 -3.15
N PHE A 57 -7.37 8.96 -2.07
CA PHE A 57 -5.92 9.15 -2.03
C PHE A 57 -5.14 7.94 -1.54
N THR A 58 -5.79 7.01 -0.83
CA THR A 58 -5.15 5.79 -0.31
C THR A 58 -4.53 4.91 -1.40
N PRO A 59 -5.13 4.69 -2.58
CA PRO A 59 -4.49 3.96 -3.68
C PRO A 59 -3.11 4.50 -4.06
N LEU A 60 -2.98 5.83 -4.17
CA LEU A 60 -1.72 6.47 -4.55
C LEU A 60 -0.66 6.29 -3.44
N THR A 61 -1.02 6.52 -2.18
CA THR A 61 -0.10 6.34 -1.05
C THR A 61 0.33 4.89 -0.88
N ALA A 62 -0.60 3.96 -1.10
CA ALA A 62 -0.32 2.54 -1.01
C ALA A 62 0.65 2.09 -2.10
N LEU A 63 0.54 2.60 -3.33
CA LEU A 63 1.54 2.35 -4.38
C LEU A 63 2.92 2.90 -4.01
N LEU A 64 3.00 4.10 -3.44
CA LEU A 64 4.27 4.67 -2.97
C LEU A 64 4.88 3.82 -1.84
N LEU A 65 4.09 3.32 -0.89
CA LEU A 65 4.55 2.36 0.12
C LEU A 65 4.90 0.99 -0.48
N GLY A 66 4.22 0.59 -1.56
CA GLY A 66 4.60 -0.54 -2.40
C GLY A 66 6.02 -0.41 -2.94
N VAL A 67 6.38 0.77 -3.45
CA VAL A 67 7.75 1.08 -3.91
C VAL A 67 8.75 0.99 -2.76
N VAL A 68 8.41 1.44 -1.55
CA VAL A 68 9.26 1.23 -0.36
C VAL A 68 9.50 -0.27 -0.11
N GLY A 69 8.46 -1.09 -0.26
CA GLY A 69 8.56 -2.55 -0.19
C GLY A 69 9.51 -3.12 -1.24
N VAL A 70 9.39 -2.68 -2.49
CA VAL A 70 10.30 -3.06 -3.58
C VAL A 70 11.75 -2.71 -3.24
N LEU A 71 12.00 -1.48 -2.79
CA LEU A 71 13.35 -1.02 -2.43
C LEU A 71 13.92 -1.81 -1.25
N CYS A 72 13.09 -2.16 -0.26
CA CYS A 72 13.51 -2.95 0.90
C CYS A 72 14.12 -4.29 0.49
N SER A 73 13.61 -4.93 -0.56
CA SER A 73 14.16 -6.19 -1.07
C SER A 73 15.28 -5.97 -2.10
N THR A 74 15.13 -5.03 -3.02
CA THR A 74 16.04 -4.87 -4.16
C THR A 74 17.35 -4.12 -3.82
N GLN A 75 17.37 -3.29 -2.78
CA GLN A 75 18.59 -2.56 -2.37
C GLN A 75 19.75 -3.49 -2.03
N GLU A 76 19.47 -4.63 -1.39
CA GLU A 76 20.51 -5.61 -1.02
C GLU A 76 21.09 -6.32 -2.25
N TYR A 77 20.28 -6.56 -3.28
CA TYR A 77 20.73 -7.08 -4.56
C TYR A 77 21.56 -6.04 -5.32
N SER A 78 21.10 -4.79 -5.36
CA SER A 78 21.81 -3.71 -6.07
C SER A 78 23.17 -3.39 -5.46
N GLN A 79 23.33 -3.52 -4.14
CA GLN A 79 24.58 -3.25 -3.44
C GLN A 79 25.46 -4.49 -3.26
N GLY A 80 25.00 -5.68 -3.68
CA GLY A 80 25.72 -6.95 -3.49
C GLY A 80 25.84 -7.40 -2.02
N THR A 81 25.19 -6.72 -1.08
CA THR A 81 25.28 -6.97 0.38
C THR A 81 24.47 -8.17 0.85
N ILE A 82 23.66 -8.75 -0.04
CA ILE A 82 22.86 -9.94 0.27
C ILE A 82 23.74 -11.14 0.67
N ARG A 83 24.91 -11.32 0.02
CA ARG A 83 25.85 -12.40 0.35
C ARG A 83 26.41 -12.24 1.75
N ILE A 84 26.77 -11.01 2.14
CA ILE A 84 27.26 -10.68 3.49
C ILE A 84 26.18 -10.99 4.53
N THR A 85 24.92 -10.64 4.26
CA THR A 85 23.79 -10.89 5.16
C THR A 85 23.57 -12.39 5.37
N LEU A 86 23.68 -13.18 4.30
CA LEU A 86 23.51 -14.64 4.36
C LEU A 86 24.69 -15.35 5.05
N VAL A 87 25.92 -14.82 4.95
CA VAL A 87 27.07 -15.33 5.70
C VAL A 87 26.93 -15.03 7.20
N ALA A 88 26.48 -13.81 7.55
CA ALA A 88 26.28 -13.42 8.95
C ALA A 88 25.10 -14.15 9.61
N THR A 89 24.06 -14.49 8.82
CA THR A 89 22.89 -15.24 9.30
C THR A 89 22.53 -16.37 8.33
N PRO A 90 23.02 -17.60 8.56
CA PRO A 90 22.89 -18.71 7.59
C PRO A 90 21.46 -19.24 7.43
N ASN A 91 20.49 -18.72 8.18
CA ASN A 91 19.09 -19.12 8.07
C ASN A 91 18.31 -18.14 7.18
N ARG A 92 18.18 -18.49 5.89
CA ARG A 92 17.47 -17.70 4.86
C ARG A 92 16.03 -17.37 5.25
N VAL A 93 15.31 -18.32 5.85
CA VAL A 93 13.91 -18.15 6.27
C VAL A 93 13.79 -17.12 7.38
N LYS A 94 14.71 -17.12 8.35
CA LYS A 94 14.72 -16.12 9.44
C LYS A 94 14.94 -14.70 8.92
N VAL A 95 15.81 -14.53 7.92
CA VAL A 95 16.06 -13.21 7.29
C VAL A 95 14.82 -12.74 6.56
N LEU A 96 14.18 -13.61 5.76
CA LEU A 96 12.97 -13.27 5.04
C LEU A 96 11.83 -12.89 5.99
N LEU A 97 11.57 -13.69 7.03
CA LEU A 97 10.54 -13.38 8.02
C LEU A 97 10.82 -12.06 8.75
N ALA A 98 12.08 -11.77 9.08
CA ALA A 98 12.44 -10.49 9.68
C ALA A 98 12.16 -9.32 8.72
N LYS A 99 12.44 -9.47 7.42
CA LYS A 99 12.15 -8.42 6.42
C LYS A 99 10.65 -8.20 6.25
N MET A 100 9.87 -9.28 6.16
CA MET A 100 8.41 -9.24 6.08
C MET A 100 7.82 -8.50 7.30
N LEU A 101 8.19 -8.92 8.52
CA LEU A 101 7.73 -8.31 9.76
C LEU A 101 8.15 -6.84 9.86
N THR A 102 9.38 -6.51 9.48
CA THR A 102 9.85 -5.12 9.45
C THR A 102 8.99 -4.28 8.52
N MET A 103 8.67 -4.80 7.33
CA MET A 103 7.85 -4.08 6.36
C MET A 103 6.39 -3.96 6.82
N ILE A 104 5.84 -4.95 7.53
CA ILE A 104 4.52 -4.83 8.18
C ILE A 104 4.52 -3.68 9.19
N ILE A 105 5.49 -3.65 10.09
CA ILE A 105 5.59 -2.61 11.13
C ILE A 105 5.74 -1.23 10.49
N VAL A 106 6.67 -1.09 9.55
CA VAL A 106 6.94 0.20 8.88
C VAL A 106 5.72 0.67 8.09
N SER A 107 5.08 -0.20 7.31
CA SER A 107 3.88 0.19 6.53
C SER A 107 2.71 0.60 7.41
N ILE A 108 2.44 -0.13 8.51
CA ILE A 108 1.37 0.23 9.46
C ILE A 108 1.68 1.56 10.15
N CYS A 109 2.91 1.75 10.64
CA CYS A 109 3.32 3.00 11.27
C CYS A 109 3.25 4.19 10.29
N SER A 110 3.74 4.02 9.06
CA SER A 110 3.67 5.06 8.03
C SER A 110 2.24 5.39 7.63
N ALA A 111 1.37 4.37 7.49
CA ALA A 111 -0.05 4.57 7.20
C ALA A 111 -0.76 5.32 8.34
N ALA A 112 -0.51 4.94 9.60
CA ALA A 112 -1.09 5.63 10.75
C ALA A 112 -0.63 7.09 10.84
N VAL A 113 0.67 7.36 10.67
CA VAL A 113 1.21 8.73 10.64
C VAL A 113 0.59 9.54 9.50
N LEU A 114 0.46 8.95 8.31
CA LEU A 114 -0.18 9.61 7.18
C LEU A 114 -1.65 9.94 7.47
N LEU A 115 -2.43 9.01 8.03
CA LEU A 115 -3.83 9.28 8.37
C LEU A 115 -3.96 10.41 9.39
N VAL A 116 -3.09 10.45 10.41
CA VAL A 116 -3.04 11.55 11.38
C VAL A 116 -2.70 12.87 10.67
N LEU A 117 -1.70 12.90 9.81
CA LEU A 117 -1.30 14.09 9.06
C LEU A 117 -2.34 14.57 8.05
N CYS A 118 -3.20 13.68 7.55
CA CYS A 118 -4.31 14.05 6.69
C CYS A 118 -5.51 14.56 7.50
N LEU A 119 -5.92 13.83 8.54
CA LEU A 119 -7.15 14.10 9.27
C LEU A 119 -7.04 15.31 10.21
N VAL A 120 -5.93 15.45 10.96
CA VAL A 120 -5.79 16.49 11.99
C VAL A 120 -5.85 17.90 11.39
N PRO A 121 -5.05 18.26 10.37
CA PRO A 121 -5.13 19.60 9.78
C PRO A 121 -6.49 19.86 9.13
N SER A 122 -7.08 18.84 8.52
CA SER A 122 -8.38 18.94 7.87
C SER A 122 -9.51 19.19 8.87
N GLN A 123 -9.46 18.54 10.03
CA GLN A 123 -10.40 18.79 11.13
C GLN A 123 -10.31 20.24 11.62
N PHE A 124 -9.11 20.80 11.79
CA PHE A 124 -8.95 22.22 12.16
C PHE A 124 -9.53 23.17 11.10
N ILE A 125 -9.32 22.87 9.82
CA ILE A 125 -9.88 23.67 8.71
C ILE A 125 -11.41 23.60 8.72
N LEU A 126 -12.02 22.43 8.94
CA LEU A 126 -13.47 22.28 9.01
C LEU A 126 -14.08 22.96 10.24
N GLN A 127 -13.42 22.87 11.40
CA GLN A 127 -13.83 23.57 12.61
C GLN A 127 -13.85 25.09 12.40
N SER A 128 -12.88 25.65 11.67
CA SER A 128 -12.89 27.08 11.31
C SER A 128 -14.06 27.50 10.39
N ARG A 129 -14.83 26.54 9.87
CA ARG A 129 -15.99 26.73 9.00
C ARG A 129 -17.30 26.26 9.65
N ASP A 130 -17.30 26.08 10.97
CA ASP A 130 -18.43 25.59 11.77
C ASP A 130 -18.97 24.22 11.32
N VAL A 131 -18.13 23.40 10.67
CA VAL A 131 -18.49 22.01 10.33
C VAL A 131 -17.83 21.06 11.31
N THR A 132 -18.65 20.30 12.03
CA THR A 132 -18.17 19.22 12.89
C THR A 132 -18.00 17.93 12.09
N PHE A 133 -16.88 17.26 12.29
CA PHE A 133 -16.56 15.95 11.73
C PHE A 133 -16.33 14.99 12.89
N ASP A 134 -17.14 13.94 12.97
CA ASP A 134 -17.01 12.91 13.99
C ASP A 134 -16.76 11.56 13.33
N VAL A 135 -15.79 10.80 13.83
CA VAL A 135 -15.36 9.54 13.21
C VAL A 135 -16.13 8.41 13.86
N ILE A 136 -17.26 8.01 13.28
CA ILE A 136 -18.10 6.95 13.86
C ILE A 136 -18.49 5.91 12.79
N GLY A 137 -18.40 4.63 13.17
CA GLY A 137 -18.94 3.53 12.37
C GLY A 137 -18.23 3.29 11.04
N GLN A 138 -18.86 3.72 9.94
CA GLN A 138 -18.38 3.47 8.56
C GLN A 138 -17.01 4.10 8.28
N ASP A 139 -16.69 5.18 8.98
CA ASP A 139 -15.44 5.92 8.84
C ASP A 139 -14.26 5.13 9.40
N LEU A 140 -14.45 4.52 10.57
CA LEU A 140 -13.48 3.61 11.18
C LEU A 140 -13.16 2.43 10.26
N ARG A 141 -14.16 1.89 9.56
CA ARG A 141 -13.95 0.82 8.58
C ARG A 141 -13.04 1.29 7.45
N VAL A 142 -13.28 2.47 6.87
CA VAL A 142 -12.45 2.99 5.76
C VAL A 142 -11.03 3.28 6.23
N LEU A 143 -10.86 3.89 7.41
CA LEU A 143 -9.54 4.16 7.99
C LEU A 143 -8.74 2.88 8.25
N PHE A 144 -9.38 1.87 8.83
CA PHE A 144 -8.75 0.57 9.05
C PHE A 144 -8.39 -0.13 7.73
N SER A 145 -9.29 -0.05 6.76
CA SER A 145 -9.08 -0.58 5.41
C SER A 145 -7.93 0.10 4.68
N ALA A 146 -7.73 1.39 4.90
CA ALA A 146 -6.63 2.15 4.34
C ALA A 146 -5.28 1.63 4.84
N ILE A 147 -5.17 1.37 6.14
CA ILE A 147 -3.98 0.78 6.75
C ILE A 147 -3.72 -0.63 6.19
N ILE A 148 -4.77 -1.46 6.10
CA ILE A 148 -4.65 -2.82 5.55
C ILE A 148 -4.17 -2.77 4.10
N LEU A 149 -4.80 -1.95 3.26
CA LEU A 149 -4.45 -1.83 1.85
C LEU A 149 -3.00 -1.38 1.66
N MET A 150 -2.57 -0.34 2.38
CA MET A 150 -1.20 0.15 2.34
C MET A 150 -0.20 -0.92 2.78
N SER A 151 -0.51 -1.69 3.82
CA SER A 151 0.35 -2.78 4.30
C SER A 151 0.43 -3.93 3.30
N LEU A 152 -0.70 -4.35 2.73
CA LEU A 152 -0.75 -5.42 1.73
C LEU A 152 -0.01 -5.05 0.44
N ILE A 153 -0.15 -3.82 -0.06
CA ILE A 153 0.58 -3.35 -1.25
C ILE A 153 2.09 -3.22 -0.96
N ALA A 154 2.47 -2.79 0.24
CA ALA A 154 3.85 -2.81 0.70
C ALA A 154 4.46 -4.24 0.67
N GLN A 155 3.72 -5.25 1.13
CA GLN A 155 4.16 -6.65 1.07
C GLN A 155 4.21 -7.19 -0.36
N LEU A 156 3.25 -6.79 -1.20
CA LEU A 156 3.24 -7.14 -2.62
C LEU A 156 4.49 -6.56 -3.32
N GLY A 157 4.84 -5.31 -3.04
CA GLY A 157 6.07 -4.69 -3.56
C GLY A 157 7.34 -5.40 -3.11
N LEU A 158 7.43 -5.75 -1.82
CA LEU A 158 8.54 -6.56 -1.31
C LEU A 158 8.64 -7.91 -2.04
N SER A 159 7.51 -8.57 -2.26
CA SER A 159 7.45 -9.86 -2.95
C SER A 159 7.86 -9.74 -4.42
N LEU A 160 7.41 -8.71 -5.13
CA LEU A 160 7.83 -8.43 -6.51
C LEU A 160 9.34 -8.17 -6.57
N GLY A 161 9.90 -7.41 -5.64
CA GLY A 161 11.34 -7.19 -5.60
C GLY A 161 12.17 -8.46 -5.35
N LEU A 162 11.66 -9.41 -4.57
CA LEU A 162 12.27 -10.75 -4.43
C LEU A 162 12.19 -11.57 -5.74
N ILE A 163 11.10 -11.45 -6.49
CA ILE A 163 10.88 -12.17 -7.75
C ILE A 163 11.81 -11.65 -8.86
N PHE A 164 11.85 -10.32 -9.04
CA PHE A 164 12.56 -9.66 -10.13
C PHE A 164 14.05 -9.39 -9.85
N LYS A 165 14.47 -9.36 -8.57
CA LYS A 165 15.85 -9.03 -8.11
C LYS A 165 16.43 -7.70 -8.67
N SER A 166 15.59 -6.87 -9.29
CA SER A 166 15.96 -5.60 -9.92
C SER A 166 14.96 -4.52 -9.54
N SER A 167 15.47 -3.35 -9.14
CA SER A 167 14.62 -2.23 -8.71
C SER A 167 13.73 -1.71 -9.85
N PRO A 168 14.24 -1.43 -11.08
CA PRO A 168 13.41 -0.90 -12.15
C PRO A 168 12.29 -1.87 -12.56
N GLY A 169 12.61 -3.16 -12.75
CA GLY A 169 11.64 -4.17 -13.16
C GLY A 169 10.53 -4.38 -12.13
N ALA A 170 10.88 -4.45 -10.85
CA ALA A 170 9.90 -4.61 -9.78
C ALA A 170 9.02 -3.37 -9.59
N ILE A 171 9.58 -2.16 -9.66
CA ILE A 171 8.82 -0.91 -9.57
C ILE A 171 7.87 -0.78 -10.77
N SER A 172 8.36 -1.04 -11.99
CA SER A 172 7.53 -1.02 -13.20
C SER A 172 6.38 -2.01 -13.10
N ALA A 173 6.62 -3.24 -12.66
CA ALA A 173 5.57 -4.23 -12.46
C ALA A 173 4.53 -3.77 -11.42
N LEU A 174 4.98 -3.23 -10.28
CA LEU A 174 4.10 -2.73 -9.21
C LEU A 174 3.24 -1.55 -9.66
N LEU A 175 3.75 -0.65 -10.50
CA LEU A 175 2.99 0.51 -10.96
C LEU A 175 2.11 0.18 -12.17
N ILE A 176 2.67 -0.44 -13.20
CA ILE A 176 1.98 -0.67 -14.48
C ILE A 176 0.82 -1.66 -14.33
N TRP A 177 0.97 -2.70 -13.49
CA TRP A 177 -0.08 -3.69 -13.29
C TRP A 177 -1.39 -3.06 -12.80
N PRO A 178 -1.45 -2.45 -11.60
CA PRO A 178 -2.71 -1.93 -11.07
C PRO A 178 -3.18 -0.68 -11.79
N THR A 179 -2.28 0.16 -12.32
CA THR A 179 -2.70 1.46 -12.91
C THR A 179 -3.19 1.32 -14.35
N ILE A 180 -2.58 0.43 -15.14
CA ILE A 180 -2.82 0.34 -16.58
C ILE A 180 -3.37 -1.04 -16.92
N LEU A 181 -2.64 -2.12 -16.62
CA LEU A 181 -2.97 -3.46 -17.13
C LEU A 181 -4.31 -3.97 -16.63
N GLU A 182 -4.60 -3.87 -15.33
CA GLU A 182 -5.90 -4.30 -14.80
C GLU A 182 -7.05 -3.50 -15.43
N GLY A 183 -6.95 -2.17 -15.45
CA GLY A 183 -8.00 -1.32 -16.01
C GLY A 183 -8.25 -1.60 -17.50
N MET A 184 -7.18 -1.79 -18.28
CA MET A 184 -7.28 -2.12 -19.71
C MET A 184 -7.87 -3.51 -19.93
N VAL A 185 -7.36 -4.53 -19.25
CA VAL A 185 -7.82 -5.92 -19.43
C VAL A 185 -9.28 -6.05 -19.04
N PHE A 186 -9.65 -5.59 -17.84
CA PHE A 186 -11.03 -5.71 -17.36
C PHE A 186 -11.99 -4.74 -18.07
N GLY A 187 -11.50 -3.59 -18.55
CA GLY A 187 -12.26 -2.68 -19.40
C GLY A 187 -12.59 -3.30 -20.76
N LEU A 188 -11.62 -3.92 -21.42
CA LEU A 188 -11.84 -4.65 -22.68
C LEU A 188 -12.74 -5.87 -22.48
N LEU A 189 -12.57 -6.58 -21.36
CA LEU A 189 -13.38 -7.74 -21.02
C LEU A 189 -14.85 -7.35 -20.79
N SER A 190 -15.09 -6.23 -20.12
CA SER A 190 -16.44 -5.65 -19.95
C SER A 190 -17.11 -5.36 -21.29
N LEU A 191 -16.37 -4.81 -22.26
CA LEU A 191 -16.87 -4.55 -23.62
C LEU A 191 -17.14 -5.85 -24.39
N ALA A 192 -16.24 -6.84 -24.28
CA ALA A 192 -16.35 -8.10 -25.00
C ALA A 192 -17.55 -8.96 -24.53
N PHE A 193 -17.78 -9.01 -23.21
CA PHE A 193 -18.84 -9.82 -22.61
C PHE A 193 -20.15 -9.07 -22.39
N LYS A 194 -20.19 -7.75 -22.66
CA LYS A 194 -21.33 -6.86 -22.38
C LYS A 194 -21.83 -6.97 -20.93
N ASP A 195 -20.95 -7.36 -20.01
CA ASP A 195 -21.19 -7.47 -18.58
C ASP A 195 -20.35 -6.39 -17.89
N SER A 196 -21.01 -5.46 -17.20
CA SER A 196 -20.34 -4.39 -16.47
C SER A 196 -19.67 -4.88 -15.18
N ASN A 197 -19.97 -6.10 -14.72
CA ASN A 197 -19.50 -6.60 -13.43
C ASN A 197 -18.11 -7.25 -13.48
N VAL A 198 -17.47 -7.33 -14.64
CA VAL A 198 -16.23 -8.11 -14.78
C VAL A 198 -15.06 -7.48 -13.99
N ILE A 199 -15.10 -6.15 -13.77
CA ILE A 199 -14.11 -5.42 -12.97
C ILE A 199 -14.06 -5.92 -11.51
N ARG A 200 -15.14 -6.52 -10.98
CA ARG A 200 -15.16 -7.08 -9.61
C ARG A 200 -14.15 -8.21 -9.39
N PHE A 201 -13.66 -8.83 -10.46
CA PHE A 201 -12.64 -9.88 -10.40
C PHE A 201 -11.21 -9.34 -10.44
N ALA A 202 -11.03 -8.05 -10.73
CA ALA A 202 -9.73 -7.41 -10.71
C ALA A 202 -9.14 -7.42 -9.29
N PRO A 203 -7.93 -7.98 -9.09
CA PRO A 203 -7.31 -8.08 -7.77
C PRO A 203 -7.10 -6.75 -7.07
N ILE A 204 -6.46 -5.77 -7.72
CA ILE A 204 -6.13 -4.50 -7.07
C ILE A 204 -7.25 -3.49 -7.30
N GLN A 205 -7.67 -3.24 -8.53
CA GLN A 205 -8.71 -2.23 -8.81
C GLN A 205 -10.09 -2.63 -8.27
N GLY A 206 -10.47 -3.91 -8.41
CA GLY A 206 -11.81 -4.40 -8.08
C GLY A 206 -12.00 -4.83 -6.63
N ASN A 207 -10.94 -5.31 -5.98
CA ASN A 207 -10.99 -5.81 -4.60
C ASN A 207 -10.09 -4.99 -3.66
N GLY A 208 -8.84 -4.71 -4.06
CA GLY A 208 -7.94 -3.86 -3.28
C GLY A 208 -8.52 -2.48 -3.00
N PHE A 209 -8.61 -1.61 -4.02
CA PHE A 209 -9.10 -0.24 -3.88
C PHE A 209 -10.55 -0.16 -3.40
N GLN A 210 -11.32 -1.22 -3.62
CA GLN A 210 -12.68 -1.34 -3.08
C GLN A 210 -12.72 -1.36 -1.54
N LEU A 211 -11.65 -1.81 -0.87
CA LEU A 211 -11.57 -1.82 0.60
C LEU A 211 -11.74 -0.44 1.20
N VAL A 212 -11.29 0.60 0.50
CA VAL A 212 -11.32 1.99 0.95
C VAL A 212 -12.46 2.79 0.33
N SER A 213 -13.37 2.13 -0.41
CA SER A 213 -14.56 2.80 -0.93
C SER A 213 -15.47 3.23 0.23
N PRO A 214 -15.82 4.52 0.31
CA PRO A 214 -16.76 5.02 1.32
C PRO A 214 -18.19 4.57 1.04
N PHE A 215 -18.55 4.20 -0.20
CA PHE A 215 -19.93 3.89 -0.59
C PHE A 215 -20.10 2.42 -0.97
N PHE A 216 -21.28 1.88 -0.65
CA PHE A 216 -21.72 0.58 -1.16
C PHE A 216 -22.17 0.76 -2.61
N ASN A 217 -21.48 0.09 -3.54
CA ASN A 217 -21.85 0.09 -4.94
C ASN A 217 -22.49 -1.25 -5.31
N PRO A 218 -23.78 -1.26 -5.71
CA PRO A 218 -24.43 -2.46 -6.25
C PRO A 218 -23.62 -2.98 -7.45
N GLY A 219 -23.16 -4.24 -7.39
CA GLY A 219 -22.35 -4.87 -8.44
C GLY A 219 -20.88 -5.09 -8.07
N GLN A 220 -20.40 -4.51 -6.98
CA GLN A 220 -19.05 -4.75 -6.45
C GLN A 220 -19.06 -5.74 -5.28
N ASN A 221 -17.91 -6.37 -5.01
CA ASN A 221 -17.79 -7.34 -3.94
C ASN A 221 -17.95 -6.67 -2.56
N THR A 222 -18.49 -7.43 -1.61
CA THR A 222 -18.61 -6.96 -0.21
C THR A 222 -17.23 -6.71 0.39
N TRP A 223 -17.15 -5.85 1.41
CA TRP A 223 -15.89 -5.50 2.06
C TRP A 223 -15.08 -6.73 2.52
N LEU A 224 -15.75 -7.72 3.14
CA LEU A 224 -15.11 -8.95 3.60
C LEU A 224 -14.61 -9.81 2.43
N THR A 225 -15.43 -9.94 1.37
CA THR A 225 -15.03 -10.69 0.17
C THR A 225 -13.80 -10.06 -0.47
N SER A 226 -13.79 -8.73 -0.62
CA SER A 226 -12.66 -7.99 -1.16
C SER A 226 -11.40 -8.16 -0.32
N LEU A 227 -11.53 -8.15 1.01
CA LEU A 227 -10.41 -8.32 1.93
C LEU A 227 -9.80 -9.72 1.81
N VAL A 228 -10.63 -10.75 1.85
CA VAL A 228 -10.17 -12.15 1.74
C VAL A 228 -9.57 -12.41 0.36
N TYR A 229 -10.21 -11.91 -0.70
CA TYR A 229 -9.70 -12.07 -2.06
C TYR A 229 -8.35 -11.38 -2.25
N PHE A 230 -8.24 -10.11 -1.86
CA PHE A 230 -7.02 -9.34 -2.03
C PHE A 230 -5.88 -9.85 -1.15
N SER A 231 -6.15 -10.20 0.11
CA SER A 231 -5.15 -10.80 0.99
C SER A 231 -4.68 -12.17 0.49
N GLY A 232 -5.59 -13.00 -0.04
CA GLY A 232 -5.26 -14.26 -0.70
C GLY A 232 -4.34 -14.05 -1.89
N PHE A 233 -4.67 -13.10 -2.77
CA PHE A 233 -3.84 -12.74 -3.93
C PHE A 233 -2.44 -12.28 -3.51
N VAL A 234 -2.32 -11.40 -2.53
CA VAL A 234 -1.02 -10.94 -2.02
C VAL A 234 -0.24 -12.09 -1.39
N SER A 235 -0.92 -13.00 -0.68
CA SER A 235 -0.29 -14.18 -0.07
C SER A 235 0.33 -15.13 -1.11
N VAL A 236 -0.27 -15.25 -2.29
CA VAL A 236 0.31 -16.00 -3.41
C VAL A 236 1.64 -15.39 -3.85
N PHE A 237 1.71 -14.06 -4.01
CA PHE A 237 2.97 -13.39 -4.36
C PHE A 237 4.03 -13.52 -3.27
N ILE A 238 3.63 -13.44 -2.00
CA ILE A 238 4.53 -13.67 -0.86
C ILE A 238 5.09 -15.09 -0.89
N ALA A 239 4.24 -16.10 -1.12
CA ALA A 239 4.65 -17.49 -1.21
C ALA A 239 5.60 -17.72 -2.39
N LEU A 240 5.29 -17.14 -3.56
CA LEU A 240 6.15 -17.20 -4.75
C LEU A 240 7.50 -16.51 -4.50
N GLY A 241 7.51 -15.30 -3.94
CA GLY A 241 8.73 -14.59 -3.59
C GLY A 241 9.59 -15.37 -2.58
N SER A 242 8.94 -15.96 -1.56
CA SER A 242 9.62 -16.72 -0.50
C SER A 242 10.21 -18.04 -0.99
N THR A 243 9.48 -18.76 -1.84
CA THR A 243 9.97 -20.01 -2.44
C THR A 243 11.12 -19.75 -3.41
N LEU A 244 11.03 -18.70 -4.24
CA LEU A 244 12.11 -18.30 -5.14
C LEU A 244 13.34 -17.82 -4.38
N PHE A 245 13.18 -17.09 -3.27
CA PHE A 245 14.30 -16.69 -2.40
C PHE A 245 15.01 -17.88 -1.77
N SER A 246 14.25 -18.91 -1.40
CA SER A 246 14.81 -20.13 -0.79
C SER A 246 15.49 -21.05 -1.80
N ARG A 247 14.98 -21.09 -3.04
CA ARG A 247 15.47 -22.01 -4.09
C ARG A 247 16.54 -21.40 -5.00
N ARG A 248 16.55 -20.08 -5.20
CA ARG A 248 17.54 -19.43 -6.07
C ARG A 248 18.78 -19.09 -5.25
N ASP A 249 19.94 -19.53 -5.73
CA ASP A 249 21.21 -19.06 -5.18
C ASP A 249 21.41 -17.56 -5.44
N ALA A 250 22.15 -16.93 -4.53
CA ALA A 250 22.48 -15.50 -4.51
C ALA A 250 23.93 -15.30 -4.94
#